data_AF-A0A1N7BGI1-F1
#
_entry.id   AF-A0A1N7BGI1-F1
#
_cell.length_a   1.000
_cell.length_b   1.000
_cell.length_c   1.000
_cell.angle_alpha   90.00
_cell.angle_beta   90.00
_cell.angle_gamma   90.00
#
_symmetry.space_group_name_H-M   'P 1'
#
loop_
_entity.id
_entity.type
_entity.pdbx_description
1 polymer ?
#
loop_
_entity_poly.entity_id
_entity_poly.type
_entity_poly.pdbx_seq_one_letter_code
_entity_poly.pdbx_strand_id
1 'polypeptide(L)'
;MAAFLPALGWVLLYFVWQGLLIGGAAAVGLWLLRDAGPRWRYALCALALLLCLGMPAAHLLALLLDGGPAQARASVAALPAWRSAVAAWLPALVLAWSAGVALMSLRLCLGLAWVGKLRRQAVAAPAIWQARLDALAVRLGLPSPLPLKLHEGLSGPVTLGFWRPVVLLPVALLSGMPVALVEALLAHELAHVRRWDYLVNLLQNVAEALLFFHPVVWWLSARMRAEREQVADALAAQALQDPQQLATALHALSLQAGAPRQPGLAMSARGGALLTRIRSLMAPAPAASGWKLAVPALLLAGATLLLQAQGKPAVTAATIAGAATAMLDLPVSARHMLVFDDSTGQVLMAKDADAVVPIASITKLMTAMVVLDAGLDPAETLRIARADGDSSLQRHSLLADGVAVSRGTLLQLALLPSENRAAAALARTYPGGNAAFAQALQAKIRALGLTRTTLTDPVGSSPANTSTASEVAKIVAAAARYPDIARITSHPQASVAVDGKWRTLHNTNPLVGGKGWDILLSKTGSSHEAGSCLSMRMRSGGKHVTVVLLDADGAQRRSLDAGHIRDTLADRTGRMH
;
A
#
# COMPACT_ATOMS: atom_id res chain seq x y z
N MET A 1 7.32 14.20 -18.57
CA MET A 1 5.96 14.80 -18.46
C MET A 1 4.82 13.85 -18.84
N ALA A 2 4.91 13.07 -19.92
CA ALA A 2 3.78 12.26 -20.43
C ALA A 2 3.17 11.24 -19.44
N ALA A 3 3.96 10.66 -18.52
CA ALA A 3 3.45 9.74 -17.48
C ALA A 3 3.03 10.44 -16.18
N PHE A 4 3.56 11.63 -15.93
CA PHE A 4 3.38 12.33 -14.66
C PHE A 4 1.98 12.90 -14.50
N LEU A 5 1.44 13.53 -15.55
CA LEU A 5 0.10 14.14 -15.51
C LEU A 5 -1.01 13.11 -15.25
N PRO A 6 -1.07 11.95 -15.95
CA PRO A 6 -2.07 10.93 -15.64
C PRO A 6 -1.89 10.33 -14.25
N ALA A 7 -0.65 10.06 -13.83
CA ALA A 7 -0.37 9.50 -12.50
C ALA A 7 -0.81 10.45 -11.38
N LEU A 8 -0.45 11.73 -11.49
CA LEU A 8 -0.87 12.76 -10.53
C LEU A 8 -2.40 12.92 -10.50
N GLY A 9 -3.05 12.93 -11.66
CA GLY A 9 -4.51 13.02 -11.74
C GLY A 9 -5.21 11.86 -11.01
N TRP A 10 -4.75 10.63 -11.21
CA TRP A 10 -5.28 9.47 -10.49
C TRP A 10 -5.01 9.57 -8.99
N VAL A 11 -3.79 9.95 -8.59
CA VAL A 11 -3.44 10.11 -7.17
C VAL A 11 -4.35 11.11 -6.48
N LEU A 12 -4.64 12.26 -7.11
CA LEU A 12 -5.55 13.27 -6.57
C LEU A 12 -6.98 12.72 -6.39
N LEU A 13 -7.47 11.94 -7.35
CA LEU A 13 -8.79 11.33 -7.27
C LEU A 13 -8.86 10.23 -6.19
N TYR A 14 -7.86 9.35 -6.12
CA TYR A 14 -7.78 8.33 -5.07
C TYR A 14 -7.69 8.97 -3.69
N PHE A 15 -6.97 10.10 -3.56
CA PHE A 15 -6.82 10.76 -2.27
C PHE A 15 -8.14 11.22 -1.66
N VAL A 16 -9.19 11.48 -2.46
CA VAL A 16 -10.50 11.92 -1.96
C VAL A 16 -11.07 10.96 -0.91
N TRP A 17 -11.10 9.66 -1.20
CA TRP A 17 -11.64 8.68 -0.24
C TRP A 17 -10.59 8.26 0.80
N GLN A 18 -9.30 8.26 0.43
CA GLN A 18 -8.22 7.91 1.35
C GLN A 18 -8.08 8.94 2.47
N GLY A 19 -8.20 10.23 2.15
CA GLY A 19 -8.21 11.32 3.10
C GLY A 19 -9.44 11.28 4.03
N LEU A 20 -10.61 10.88 3.51
CA LEU A 20 -11.80 10.63 4.34
C LEU A 20 -11.58 9.50 5.34
N LEU A 21 -10.94 8.40 4.93
CA LEU A 21 -10.65 7.28 5.80
C LEU A 21 -9.67 7.67 6.93
N ILE A 22 -8.59 8.38 6.58
CA ILE A 22 -7.65 8.95 7.58
C ILE A 22 -8.38 9.91 8.52
N GLY A 23 -9.25 10.77 7.98
CA GLY A 23 -10.07 11.70 8.77
C GLY A 23 -11.01 10.99 9.74
N GLY A 24 -11.68 9.93 9.30
CA GLY A 24 -12.55 9.12 10.13
C GLY A 24 -11.79 8.43 11.27
N ALA A 25 -10.65 7.82 10.97
CA ALA A 25 -9.77 7.23 11.98
C ALA A 25 -9.28 8.27 13.00
N ALA A 26 -8.89 9.46 12.53
CA ALA A 26 -8.47 10.57 13.40
C ALA A 26 -9.63 11.09 14.26
N ALA A 27 -10.85 11.17 13.74
CA ALA A 27 -12.03 11.59 14.49
C ALA A 27 -12.36 10.60 15.63
N VAL A 28 -12.34 9.29 15.34
CA VAL A 28 -12.50 8.25 16.37
C VAL A 28 -11.36 8.34 17.40
N GLY A 29 -10.13 8.50 16.94
CA GLY A 29 -8.98 8.65 17.84
C GLY A 29 -9.09 9.87 18.75
N LEU A 30 -9.56 11.01 18.24
CA LEU A 30 -9.79 12.22 19.05
C LEU A 30 -10.92 12.03 20.06
N TRP A 31 -11.97 11.30 19.70
CA TRP A 31 -13.07 10.94 20.62
C TRP A 31 -12.60 10.03 21.76
N LEU A 32 -11.73 9.06 21.45
CA LEU A 32 -11.10 8.19 22.45
C LEU A 32 -10.13 8.97 23.36
N LEU A 33 -9.47 9.99 22.81
CA LEU A 33 -8.54 10.87 23.52
C LEU A 33 -9.20 12.12 24.10
N ARG A 34 -10.54 12.17 24.25
CA ARG A 34 -11.24 13.37 24.71
C ARG A 34 -10.79 13.84 26.11
N ASP A 35 -10.47 12.89 26.99
CA ASP A 35 -9.99 13.14 28.35
C ASP A 35 -8.46 13.18 28.44
N ALA A 36 -7.76 12.98 27.32
CA ALA A 36 -6.31 13.01 27.28
C ALA A 36 -5.79 14.46 27.19
N GLY A 37 -4.57 14.65 27.69
CA GLY A 37 -3.90 15.95 27.61
C GLY A 37 -3.79 16.47 26.18
N PRO A 38 -3.84 17.80 25.96
CA PRO A 38 -3.84 18.43 24.64
C PRO A 38 -2.66 17.98 23.74
N ARG A 39 -1.51 17.66 24.34
CA ARG A 39 -0.31 17.16 23.63
C ARG A 39 -0.60 15.91 22.78
N TRP A 40 -1.46 15.02 23.26
CA TRP A 40 -1.75 13.75 22.58
C TRP A 40 -2.76 13.93 21.46
N ARG A 41 -3.78 14.77 21.68
CA ARG A 41 -4.71 15.19 20.64
C ARG A 41 -3.97 15.92 19.51
N TYR A 42 -3.05 16.81 19.85
CA TYR A 42 -2.15 17.46 18.90
C TYR A 42 -1.30 16.46 18.11
N ALA A 43 -0.64 15.51 18.77
CA ALA A 43 0.20 14.50 18.11
C ALA A 43 -0.59 13.63 17.14
N LEU A 44 -1.82 13.22 17.51
CA LEU A 44 -2.71 12.47 16.63
C LEU A 44 -3.07 13.26 15.37
N CYS A 45 -3.45 14.54 15.52
CA CYS A 45 -3.74 15.41 14.38
C CYS A 45 -2.51 15.59 13.47
N ALA A 46 -1.32 15.79 14.06
CA ALA A 46 -0.09 15.93 13.31
C ALA A 46 0.26 14.67 12.52
N LEU A 47 0.11 13.49 13.14
CA LEU A 47 0.33 12.20 12.46
C LEU A 47 -0.67 12.00 11.30
N ALA A 48 -1.96 12.26 11.53
CA ALA A 48 -2.98 12.16 10.49
C ALA A 48 -2.70 13.11 9.31
N LEU A 49 -2.26 14.35 9.59
CA LEU A 49 -1.90 15.31 8.55
C LEU A 49 -0.64 14.87 7.77
N LEU A 50 0.36 14.30 8.46
CA LEU A 50 1.53 13.72 7.80
C LEU A 50 1.17 12.55 6.90
N LEU A 51 0.24 11.68 7.32
CA LEU A 51 -0.26 10.59 6.47
C LEU A 51 -1.02 11.13 5.24
N CYS A 52 -1.82 12.18 5.42
CA CYS A 52 -2.49 12.86 4.31
C CYS A 52 -1.50 13.40 3.26
N LEU A 53 -0.30 13.83 3.67
CA LEU A 53 0.75 14.26 2.75
C LEU A 53 1.57 13.10 2.17
N GLY A 54 2.00 12.18 3.03
CA GLY A 54 2.95 11.12 2.67
C GLY A 54 2.33 10.05 1.78
N MET A 55 1.05 9.72 1.97
CA MET A 55 0.39 8.64 1.24
C MET A 55 0.16 8.96 -0.25
N PRO A 56 -0.38 10.12 -0.68
CA PRO A 56 -0.46 10.44 -2.11
C PRO A 56 0.94 10.55 -2.75
N ALA A 57 1.94 11.05 -2.01
CA ALA A 57 3.32 11.09 -2.49
C ALA A 57 3.91 9.68 -2.70
N ALA A 58 3.66 8.75 -1.77
CA ALA A 58 4.09 7.36 -1.89
C ALA A 58 3.37 6.63 -3.03
N HIS A 59 2.07 6.86 -3.21
CA HIS A 59 1.30 6.30 -4.33
C HIS A 59 1.81 6.85 -5.68
N LEU A 60 2.09 8.15 -5.76
CA LEU A 60 2.69 8.75 -6.96
C LEU A 60 4.07 8.16 -7.25
N LEU A 61 4.91 7.99 -6.22
CA LEU A 61 6.23 7.37 -6.36
C LEU A 61 6.12 5.92 -6.85
N ALA A 62 5.22 5.12 -6.28
CA ALA A 62 4.98 3.75 -6.72
C ALA A 62 4.56 3.70 -8.20
N LEU A 63 3.60 4.54 -8.61
CA LEU A 63 3.16 4.64 -10.02
C LEU A 63 4.28 5.07 -10.97
N LEU A 64 5.21 5.92 -10.51
CA LEU A 64 6.34 6.36 -11.32
C LEU A 64 7.46 5.30 -11.40
N LEU A 65 7.64 4.49 -10.36
CA LEU A 65 8.63 3.42 -10.30
C LEU A 65 8.20 2.17 -11.06
N ASP A 66 6.91 1.84 -11.07
CA ASP A 66 6.38 0.62 -11.72
C ASP A 66 6.33 0.67 -13.26
N GLY A 67 6.71 1.78 -13.90
CA GLY A 67 6.94 1.85 -15.35
C GLY A 67 6.27 3.03 -16.06
N GLY A 68 7.11 3.87 -16.70
CA GLY A 68 6.73 5.11 -17.38
C GLY A 68 5.81 5.00 -18.64
N PRO A 69 5.75 6.05 -19.48
CA PRO A 69 4.57 6.48 -20.27
C PRO A 69 3.97 5.51 -21.30
N ALA A 70 4.60 4.36 -21.55
CA ALA A 70 4.17 3.39 -22.57
C ALA A 70 3.04 2.47 -22.08
N GLN A 71 3.05 2.04 -20.81
CA GLN A 71 1.96 1.23 -20.23
C GLN A 71 0.70 2.05 -19.93
N ALA A 72 0.86 3.34 -19.60
CA ALA A 72 -0.25 4.25 -19.30
C ALA A 72 -1.06 4.67 -20.55
N ARG A 73 -0.48 4.60 -21.76
CA ARG A 73 -1.20 4.89 -23.02
C ARG A 73 -1.91 3.65 -23.58
N ALA A 74 -1.34 2.46 -23.40
CA ALA A 74 -1.96 1.20 -23.85
C ALA A 74 -3.17 0.78 -23.00
N SER A 75 -3.31 1.30 -21.78
CA SER A 75 -4.38 0.93 -20.84
C SER A 75 -5.68 1.72 -21.01
N VAL A 76 -5.68 2.89 -21.66
CA VAL A 76 -6.87 3.76 -21.79
C VAL A 76 -7.98 3.13 -22.66
N ALA A 77 -7.59 2.29 -23.63
CA ALA A 77 -8.53 1.63 -24.56
C ALA A 77 -9.32 0.46 -23.93
N ALA A 78 -8.93 -0.03 -22.75
CA ALA A 78 -9.58 -1.17 -22.06
C ALA A 78 -10.16 -0.78 -20.69
N LEU A 79 -10.22 0.52 -20.38
CA LEU A 79 -10.89 1.02 -19.18
C LEU A 79 -12.42 0.93 -19.37
N PRO A 80 -13.20 0.44 -18.38
CA PRO A 80 -14.65 0.57 -18.43
C PRO A 80 -15.05 2.02 -18.72
N ALA A 81 -16.13 2.23 -19.47
CA ALA A 81 -16.46 3.54 -20.09
C ALA A 81 -16.41 4.74 -19.12
N TRP A 82 -16.74 4.54 -17.85
CA TRP A 82 -16.64 5.59 -16.83
C TRP A 82 -15.19 5.96 -16.49
N ARG A 83 -14.25 5.01 -16.49
CA ARG A 83 -12.82 5.26 -16.22
C ARG A 83 -12.14 5.94 -17.39
N SER A 84 -12.47 5.59 -18.63
CA SER A 84 -11.95 6.29 -19.82
C SER A 84 -12.50 7.72 -19.89
N ALA A 85 -13.79 7.91 -19.57
CA ALA A 85 -14.36 9.24 -19.40
C ALA A 85 -13.62 10.05 -18.33
N VAL A 86 -13.37 9.50 -17.14
CA VAL A 86 -12.60 10.17 -16.08
C VAL A 86 -11.16 10.46 -16.52
N ALA A 87 -10.50 9.51 -17.21
CA ALA A 87 -9.14 9.67 -17.71
C ALA A 87 -8.99 10.89 -18.64
N ALA A 88 -10.01 11.16 -19.48
CA ALA A 88 -10.03 12.31 -20.38
C ALA A 88 -10.03 13.66 -19.63
N TRP A 89 -10.60 13.71 -18.42
CA TRP A 89 -10.64 14.93 -17.59
C TRP A 89 -9.43 15.10 -16.68
N LEU A 90 -8.54 14.11 -16.56
CA LEU A 90 -7.37 14.19 -15.68
C LEU A 90 -6.44 15.38 -15.97
N PRO A 91 -6.12 15.73 -17.23
CA PRO A 91 -5.29 16.90 -17.50
C PRO A 91 -5.94 18.21 -17.02
N ALA A 92 -7.24 18.36 -17.22
CA ALA A 92 -7.99 19.53 -16.74
C ALA A 92 -8.04 19.57 -15.20
N LEU A 93 -8.22 18.42 -14.55
CA LEU A 93 -8.18 18.30 -13.09
C LEU A 93 -6.81 18.68 -12.53
N VAL A 94 -5.72 18.19 -13.12
CA VAL A 94 -4.35 18.53 -12.71
C VAL A 94 -4.06 20.01 -12.96
N LEU A 95 -4.56 20.59 -14.05
CA LEU A 95 -4.42 22.02 -14.32
C LEU A 95 -5.16 22.86 -13.27
N ALA A 96 -6.41 22.52 -12.96
CA ALA A 96 -7.21 23.19 -11.94
C ALA A 96 -6.56 23.08 -10.54
N TRP A 97 -6.06 21.89 -10.21
CA TRP A 97 -5.28 21.68 -8.98
C TRP A 97 -4.01 22.53 -8.95
N SER A 98 -3.24 22.55 -10.05
CA SER A 98 -2.00 23.32 -10.16
C SER A 98 -2.25 24.82 -10.02
N ALA A 99 -3.34 25.33 -10.61
CA ALA A 99 -3.76 26.72 -10.46
C ALA A 99 -4.13 27.05 -9.00
N GLY A 100 -4.85 26.15 -8.31
CA GLY A 100 -5.16 26.28 -6.89
C GLY A 100 -3.90 26.29 -6.00
N VAL A 101 -2.97 25.37 -6.24
CA VAL A 101 -1.67 25.31 -5.54
C VAL A 101 -0.86 26.58 -5.80
N ALA A 102 -0.82 27.09 -7.04
CA ALA A 102 -0.12 28.31 -7.38
C ALA A 102 -0.71 29.53 -6.64
N LEU A 103 -2.04 29.64 -6.58
CA LEU A 103 -2.72 30.70 -5.83
C LEU A 103 -2.42 30.62 -4.32
N MET A 104 -2.49 29.42 -3.74
CA MET A 104 -2.16 29.21 -2.31
C MET A 104 -0.69 29.47 -2.02
N SER A 105 0.21 29.08 -2.92
CA SER A 105 1.64 29.33 -2.81
C SER A 105 1.95 30.83 -2.90
N LEU A 106 1.29 31.55 -3.81
CA LEU A 106 1.41 33.01 -3.88
C LEU A 106 0.94 33.66 -2.58
N ARG A 107 -0.22 33.25 -2.04
CA ARG A 107 -0.71 33.72 -0.74
C ARG A 107 0.30 33.45 0.38
N LEU A 108 0.91 32.27 0.41
CA LEU A 108 1.94 31.91 1.39
C LEU A 108 3.19 32.79 1.24
N CYS A 109 3.68 32.99 0.01
CA CYS A 109 4.82 33.86 -0.28
C CYS A 109 4.56 35.32 0.14
N LEU A 110 3.37 35.85 -0.16
CA LEU A 110 2.94 37.17 0.28
C LEU A 110 2.86 37.26 1.80
N GLY A 111 2.38 36.22 2.47
CA GLY A 111 2.37 36.12 3.93
C GLY A 111 3.79 36.14 4.53
N LEU A 112 4.73 35.39 3.95
CA LEU A 112 6.13 35.39 4.36
C LEU A 112 6.81 36.74 4.10
N ALA A 113 6.52 37.38 2.97
CA ALA A 113 7.02 38.72 2.65
C ALA A 113 6.48 39.77 3.63
N TRP A 114 5.19 39.68 4.00
CA TRP A 114 4.57 40.52 5.01
C TRP A 114 5.20 40.33 6.40
N VAL A 115 5.45 39.08 6.82
CA VAL A 115 6.20 38.76 8.04
C VAL A 115 7.62 39.36 8.01
N GLY A 116 8.31 39.25 6.87
CA GLY A 116 9.63 39.87 6.68
C GLY A 116 9.59 41.40 6.73
N LYS A 117 8.51 42.02 6.26
CA LYS A 117 8.27 43.46 6.39
C LYS A 117 8.06 43.87 7.86
N LEU A 118 7.20 43.16 8.59
CA LEU A 118 6.97 43.39 10.02
C LEU A 118 8.26 43.32 10.84
N ARG A 119 9.09 42.29 10.61
CA ARG A 119 10.36 42.12 11.32
C ARG A 119 11.34 43.29 11.10
N ARG A 120 11.31 43.90 9.90
CA ARG A 120 12.13 45.05 9.53
C ARG A 120 11.61 46.36 10.13
N GLN A 121 10.28 46.50 10.26
CA GLN A 121 9.63 47.68 10.84
C GLN A 121 9.65 47.68 12.37
N ALA A 122 9.89 46.53 13.00
CA ALA A 122 9.92 46.43 14.46
C ALA A 122 11.22 46.98 15.08
N VAL A 123 11.06 47.78 16.14
CA VAL A 123 12.13 48.46 16.89
C VAL A 123 12.58 47.60 18.08
N ALA A 124 13.84 47.71 18.53
CA ALA A 124 14.30 46.96 19.71
C ALA A 124 13.52 47.37 20.97
N ALA A 125 13.18 46.39 21.81
CA ALA A 125 12.51 46.67 23.08
C ALA A 125 13.48 47.26 24.12
N PRO A 126 12.99 48.03 25.11
CA PRO A 126 13.80 48.52 26.22
C PRO A 126 14.49 47.37 26.97
N ALA A 127 15.70 47.61 27.47
CA ALA A 127 16.55 46.59 28.09
C ALA A 127 15.86 45.85 29.26
N ILE A 128 15.00 46.54 30.02
CA ILE A 128 14.24 45.93 31.12
C ILE A 128 13.29 44.82 30.65
N TRP A 129 12.67 44.98 29.48
CA TRP A 129 11.77 43.99 28.91
C TRP A 129 12.53 42.84 28.24
N GLN A 130 13.68 43.14 27.63
CA GLN A 130 14.59 42.11 27.13
C GLN A 130 15.06 41.19 28.27
N ALA A 131 15.50 41.76 29.40
CA ALA A 131 15.93 40.99 30.57
C ALA A 131 14.82 40.10 31.14
N ARG A 132 13.56 40.58 31.18
CA ARG A 132 12.40 39.78 31.60
C ARG A 132 12.13 38.62 30.64
N LEU A 133 12.20 38.85 29.33
CA LEU A 133 12.06 37.79 28.33
C LEU A 133 13.15 36.73 28.49
N ASP A 134 14.41 37.14 28.68
CA ASP A 134 15.54 36.23 28.86
C ASP A 134 15.38 35.37 30.12
N ALA A 135 14.92 35.95 31.24
CA ALA A 135 14.61 35.19 32.45
C ALA A 135 13.51 34.13 32.23
N LEU A 136 12.46 34.48 31.48
CA LEU A 136 11.40 33.52 31.11
C LEU A 136 11.90 32.45 30.15
N ALA A 137 12.78 32.80 29.19
CA ALA A 137 13.38 31.86 28.26
C ALA A 137 14.21 30.80 28.99
N VAL A 138 15.00 31.22 29.99
CA VAL A 138 15.75 30.29 30.86
C VAL A 138 14.81 29.36 31.63
N ARG A 139 13.73 29.86 32.21
CA ARG A 139 12.71 29.03 32.91
C ARG A 139 12.05 28.00 31.98
N LEU A 140 11.87 28.35 30.71
CA LEU A 140 11.34 27.47 29.67
C LEU A 140 12.41 26.58 29.03
N GLY A 141 13.67 26.64 29.49
CA GLY A 141 14.77 25.84 28.96
C GLY A 141 15.10 26.13 27.50
N LEU A 142 15.01 27.40 27.09
CA LEU A 142 15.36 27.88 25.76
C LEU A 142 16.78 28.47 25.73
N PRO A 143 17.48 28.38 24.60
CA PRO A 143 18.74 29.10 24.41
C PRO A 143 18.47 30.61 24.34
N SER A 144 19.18 31.38 25.18
CA SER A 144 19.14 32.86 25.27
C SER A 144 20.45 33.45 24.71
N PRO A 145 20.44 34.68 24.13
CA PRO A 145 19.35 35.64 24.09
C PRO A 145 18.40 35.51 22.90
N LEU A 146 17.10 35.71 23.17
CA LEU A 146 16.04 35.79 22.17
C LEU A 146 15.63 37.26 21.96
N PRO A 147 15.72 37.82 20.73
CA PRO A 147 15.43 39.24 20.53
C PRO A 147 13.95 39.57 20.77
N LEU A 148 13.70 40.56 21.64
CA LEU A 148 12.40 41.19 21.83
C LEU A 148 12.34 42.50 21.03
N LYS A 149 11.29 42.67 20.25
CA LYS A 149 11.05 43.89 19.48
C LYS A 149 9.63 44.43 19.65
N LEU A 150 9.47 45.73 19.48
CA LEU A 150 8.20 46.45 19.56
C LEU A 150 7.65 46.80 18.17
N HIS A 151 6.33 46.74 18.03
CA HIS A 151 5.62 47.12 16.80
C HIS A 151 4.26 47.77 17.10
N GLU A 152 3.88 48.81 16.37
CA GLU A 152 2.67 49.59 16.67
C GLU A 152 1.38 48.98 16.10
N GLY A 153 1.46 48.25 14.99
CA GLY A 153 0.29 47.71 14.27
C GLY A 153 -0.14 46.28 14.64
N LEU A 154 0.28 45.73 15.77
CA LEU A 154 -0.07 44.37 16.18
C LEU A 154 -1.18 44.37 17.24
N SER A 155 -2.13 43.44 17.12
CA SER A 155 -3.23 43.27 18.10
C SER A 155 -2.85 42.40 19.31
N GLY A 156 -1.70 41.73 19.26
CA GLY A 156 -1.19 40.86 20.30
C GLY A 156 0.26 40.46 20.04
N PRO A 157 0.93 39.82 21.01
CA PRO A 157 2.29 39.33 20.84
C PRO A 157 2.35 38.27 19.74
N VAL A 158 3.44 38.22 18.99
CA VAL A 158 3.65 37.23 17.92
C VAL A 158 5.11 36.82 17.84
N THR A 159 5.33 35.51 17.74
CA THR A 159 6.64 34.91 17.47
C THR A 159 6.90 34.70 15.99
N LEU A 160 8.07 35.13 15.52
CA LEU A 160 8.47 35.06 14.11
C LEU A 160 9.77 34.29 13.91
N GLY A 161 9.75 33.35 12.96
CA GLY A 161 10.94 32.64 12.47
C GLY A 161 11.30 31.39 13.29
N PHE A 162 12.05 30.47 12.67
CA PHE A 162 12.46 29.21 13.31
C PHE A 162 13.96 29.10 13.56
N TRP A 163 14.83 29.52 12.62
CA TRP A 163 16.28 29.50 12.81
C TRP A 163 16.79 30.60 13.76
N ARG A 164 16.12 31.75 13.76
CA ARG A 164 16.42 32.92 14.59
C ARG A 164 15.09 33.53 15.06
N PRO A 165 14.41 32.88 16.03
CA PRO A 165 13.12 33.33 16.51
C PRO A 165 13.21 34.73 17.12
N VAL A 166 12.22 35.56 16.84
CA VAL A 166 12.09 36.93 17.38
C VAL A 166 10.68 37.07 17.93
N VAL A 167 10.55 37.62 19.14
CA VAL A 167 9.25 37.93 19.74
C VAL A 167 8.91 39.38 19.43
N LEU A 168 7.77 39.61 18.78
CA LEU A 168 7.22 40.94 18.58
C LEU A 168 6.14 41.23 19.62
N LEU A 169 6.24 42.36 20.29
CA LEU A 169 5.31 42.81 21.32
C LEU A 169 4.65 44.13 20.88
N PRO A 170 3.30 44.25 20.93
CA PRO A 170 2.65 45.51 20.64
C PRO A 170 2.96 46.58 21.69
N VAL A 171 3.25 47.80 21.24
CA VAL A 171 3.51 48.94 22.14
C VAL A 171 2.31 49.21 23.06
N ALA A 172 1.10 49.03 22.56
CA ALA A 172 -0.14 49.23 23.33
C ALA A 172 -0.25 48.35 24.58
N LEU A 173 0.34 47.14 24.58
CA LEU A 173 0.30 46.26 25.74
C LEU A 173 1.20 46.77 26.87
N LEU A 174 2.31 47.43 26.53
CA LEU A 174 3.24 48.00 27.51
C LEU A 174 2.63 49.17 28.28
N SER A 175 1.76 49.94 27.64
CA SER A 175 1.06 51.06 28.26
C SER A 175 -0.26 50.64 28.94
N GLY A 176 -0.87 49.55 28.48
CA GLY A 176 -2.25 49.20 28.83
C GLY A 176 -2.43 47.99 29.73
N MET A 177 -1.36 47.26 30.09
CA MET A 177 -1.47 46.07 30.94
C MET A 177 -0.43 46.04 32.08
N PRO A 178 -0.80 45.47 33.25
CA PRO A 178 0.15 45.20 34.32
C PRO A 178 1.33 44.33 33.85
N VAL A 179 2.51 44.57 34.40
CA VAL A 179 3.76 43.89 34.03
C VAL A 179 3.62 42.37 34.08
N ALA A 180 3.00 41.85 35.15
CA ALA A 180 2.76 40.42 35.33
C ALA A 180 1.92 39.81 34.19
N LEU A 181 0.91 40.52 33.68
CA LEU A 181 0.09 40.01 32.59
C LEU A 181 0.87 39.99 31.27
N VAL A 182 1.70 41.01 31.02
CA VAL A 182 2.59 41.02 29.84
C VAL A 182 3.60 39.88 29.91
N GLU A 183 4.20 39.61 31.07
CA GLU A 183 5.09 38.45 31.27
C GLU A 183 4.39 37.12 30.98
N ALA A 184 3.12 36.99 31.37
CA ALA A 184 2.36 35.78 31.08
C ALA A 184 2.14 35.57 29.58
N LEU A 185 1.86 36.65 28.83
CA LEU A 185 1.76 36.58 27.37
C LEU A 185 3.12 36.30 26.71
N LEU A 186 4.22 36.85 27.24
CA LEU A 186 5.57 36.54 26.76
C LEU A 186 5.93 35.07 27.02
N ALA A 187 5.56 34.50 28.16
CA ALA A 187 5.76 33.09 28.46
C ALA A 187 4.98 32.18 27.49
N HIS A 188 3.75 32.58 27.10
CA HIS A 188 2.96 31.91 26.06
C HIS A 188 3.67 31.91 24.69
N GLU A 189 4.18 33.07 24.27
CA GLU A 189 4.95 33.17 23.02
C GLU A 189 6.22 32.32 23.05
N LEU A 190 6.97 32.34 24.15
CA LEU A 190 8.15 31.50 24.32
C LEU A 190 7.81 30.00 24.28
N ALA A 191 6.64 29.60 24.74
CA ALA A 191 6.19 28.20 24.61
C ALA A 191 6.06 27.76 23.14
N HIS A 192 5.62 28.65 22.24
CA HIS A 192 5.61 28.38 20.80
C HIS A 192 7.02 28.25 20.21
N VAL A 193 7.98 29.06 20.69
CA VAL A 193 9.40 28.97 20.29
C VAL A 193 9.96 27.60 20.71
N ARG A 194 9.74 27.18 21.95
CA ARG A 194 10.20 25.88 22.48
C ARG A 194 9.69 24.69 21.68
N ARG A 195 8.46 24.79 21.17
CA ARG A 195 7.79 23.73 20.42
C ARG A 195 8.05 23.78 18.92
N TRP A 196 8.81 24.75 18.43
CA TRP A 196 9.05 24.94 17.00
C TRP A 196 7.75 25.14 16.21
N ASP A 197 6.75 25.76 16.82
CA ASP A 197 5.39 25.87 16.26
C ASP A 197 5.37 26.66 14.95
N TYR A 198 6.33 27.55 14.71
CA TYR A 198 6.50 28.24 13.43
C TYR A 198 6.76 27.27 12.28
N LEU A 199 7.67 26.30 12.45
CA LEU A 199 7.98 25.30 11.41
C LEU A 199 6.77 24.42 11.14
N VAL A 200 6.10 23.98 12.20
CA VAL A 200 4.90 23.16 12.05
C VAL A 200 3.77 23.96 11.36
N ASN A 201 3.66 25.26 11.65
CA ASN A 201 2.70 26.12 10.96
C ASN A 201 3.02 26.26 9.46
N LEU A 202 4.30 26.37 9.10
CA LEU A 202 4.73 26.39 7.70
C LEU A 202 4.37 25.07 7.00
N LEU A 203 4.64 23.92 7.63
CA LEU A 203 4.26 22.61 7.10
C LEU A 203 2.74 22.45 6.95
N GLN A 204 1.94 22.95 7.91
CA GLN A 204 0.48 22.97 7.78
C GLN A 204 0.03 23.84 6.60
N ASN A 205 0.61 25.01 6.40
CA ASN A 205 0.27 25.87 5.25
C ASN A 205 0.62 25.20 3.93
N VAL A 206 1.74 24.45 3.87
CA VAL A 206 2.09 23.63 2.69
C VAL A 206 1.07 22.51 2.49
N ALA A 207 0.64 21.83 3.56
CA ALA A 207 -0.39 20.80 3.50
C ALA A 207 -1.74 21.36 3.01
N GLU A 208 -2.18 22.47 3.58
CA GLU A 208 -3.38 23.20 3.16
C GLU A 208 -3.27 23.69 1.71
N ALA A 209 -2.09 24.10 1.25
CA ALA A 209 -1.88 24.53 -0.13
C ALA A 209 -1.95 23.36 -1.13
N LEU A 210 -1.30 22.22 -0.83
CA LEU A 210 -1.28 21.05 -1.71
C LEU A 210 -2.63 20.32 -1.75
N LEU A 211 -3.34 20.29 -0.62
CA LEU A 211 -4.59 19.55 -0.44
C LEU A 211 -5.78 20.49 -0.17
N PHE A 212 -5.75 21.70 -0.74
CA PHE A 212 -6.72 22.78 -0.50
C PHE A 212 -8.18 22.37 -0.77
N PHE A 213 -8.39 21.39 -1.64
CA PHE A 213 -9.71 20.91 -2.02
C PHE A 213 -10.32 19.95 -0.98
N HIS A 214 -9.53 19.45 -0.02
CA HIS A 214 -9.95 18.36 0.86
C HIS A 214 -10.41 18.85 2.25
N PRO A 215 -11.69 18.69 2.64
CA PRO A 215 -12.24 19.24 3.88
C PRO A 215 -11.62 18.66 5.16
N VAL A 216 -11.22 17.38 5.15
CA VAL A 216 -10.53 16.75 6.29
C VAL A 216 -9.21 17.44 6.61
N VAL A 217 -8.48 17.93 5.62
CA VAL A 217 -7.19 18.61 5.85
C VAL A 217 -7.42 19.94 6.57
N TRP A 218 -8.43 20.71 6.14
CA TRP A 218 -8.84 21.93 6.83
C TRP A 218 -9.31 21.67 8.26
N TRP A 219 -10.11 20.62 8.47
CA TRP A 219 -10.57 20.21 9.79
C TRP A 219 -9.42 19.78 10.70
N LEU A 220 -8.52 18.92 10.22
CA LEU A 220 -7.33 18.48 10.97
C LEU A 220 -6.43 19.67 11.33
N SER A 221 -6.16 20.55 10.37
CA SER A 221 -5.33 21.75 10.59
C SER A 221 -5.98 22.73 11.57
N ALA A 222 -7.30 22.94 11.48
CA ALA A 222 -8.05 23.76 12.44
C ALA A 222 -8.02 23.15 13.85
N ARG A 223 -8.16 21.82 13.96
CA ARG A 223 -8.07 21.12 15.24
C ARG A 223 -6.66 21.21 15.82
N MET A 224 -5.64 21.00 15.00
CA MET A 224 -4.24 21.05 15.40
C MET A 224 -3.84 22.46 15.86
N ARG A 225 -4.36 23.53 15.24
CA ARG A 225 -4.24 24.91 15.74
C ARG A 225 -4.87 25.08 17.13
N ALA A 226 -6.10 24.59 17.34
CA ALA A 226 -6.77 24.72 18.64
C ALA A 226 -6.02 23.97 19.76
N GLU A 227 -5.54 22.75 19.47
CA GLU A 227 -4.76 21.95 20.42
C GLU A 227 -3.38 22.58 20.70
N ARG A 228 -2.76 23.21 19.69
CA ARG A 228 -1.47 23.91 19.84
C ARG A 228 -1.55 25.00 20.90
N GLU A 229 -2.59 25.83 20.86
CA GLU A 229 -2.81 26.91 21.84
C GLU A 229 -2.92 26.35 23.26
N GLN A 230 -3.68 25.26 23.46
CA GLN A 230 -3.83 24.63 24.77
C GLN A 230 -2.50 24.05 25.31
N VAL A 231 -1.65 23.49 24.44
CA VAL A 231 -0.33 23.02 24.83
C VAL A 231 0.60 24.18 25.21
N ALA A 232 0.57 25.27 24.44
CA ALA A 232 1.36 26.46 24.73
C ALA A 232 0.93 27.10 26.07
N ASP A 233 -0.38 27.18 26.32
CA ASP A 233 -0.94 27.65 27.59
C ASP A 233 -0.47 26.82 28.77
N ALA A 234 -0.50 25.49 28.66
CA ALA A 234 -0.06 24.59 29.73
C ALA A 234 1.44 24.77 30.04
N LEU A 235 2.28 24.92 29.02
CA LEU A 235 3.72 25.16 29.22
C LEU A 235 4.00 26.53 29.84
N ALA A 236 3.29 27.58 29.41
CA ALA A 236 3.42 28.92 29.96
C ALA A 236 2.96 28.97 31.41
N ALA A 237 1.79 28.40 31.73
CA ALA A 237 1.29 28.31 33.10
C ALA A 237 2.26 27.54 34.01
N GLN A 238 2.81 26.42 33.53
CA GLN A 238 3.83 25.67 34.25
C GLN A 238 5.11 26.49 34.47
N ALA A 239 5.57 27.22 33.45
CA ALA A 239 6.75 28.06 33.58
C ALA A 239 6.53 29.17 34.62
N LEU A 240 5.35 29.81 34.62
CA LEU A 240 4.98 30.88 35.53
C LEU A 240 4.70 30.38 36.96
N GLN A 241 4.27 29.13 37.12
CA GLN A 241 3.72 28.55 38.36
C GLN A 241 2.40 29.24 38.81
N ASP A 242 1.74 29.95 37.90
CA ASP A 242 0.48 30.63 38.15
C ASP A 242 -0.44 30.54 36.90
N PRO A 243 -1.37 29.56 36.85
CA PRO A 243 -2.31 29.43 35.75
C PRO A 243 -3.37 30.53 35.73
N GLN A 244 -3.66 31.16 36.87
CA GLN A 244 -4.66 32.22 36.98
C GLN A 244 -4.14 33.50 36.34
N GLN A 245 -2.87 33.84 36.59
CA GLN A 245 -2.19 34.96 35.93
C GLN A 245 -2.28 34.87 34.40
N LEU A 246 -2.05 33.68 33.83
CA LEU A 246 -2.18 33.47 32.38
C LEU A 246 -3.63 33.60 31.90
N ALA A 247 -4.59 33.04 32.61
CA ALA A 247 -6.01 33.17 32.26
C ALA A 247 -6.47 34.64 32.25
N THR A 248 -6.06 35.42 33.26
CA THR A 248 -6.33 36.86 33.33
C THR A 248 -5.66 37.62 32.20
N ALA A 249 -4.42 37.29 31.86
CA ALA A 249 -3.70 37.92 30.75
C ALA A 249 -4.38 37.67 29.39
N LEU A 250 -4.80 36.42 29.13
CA LEU A 250 -5.54 36.07 27.91
C LEU A 250 -6.89 36.79 27.83
N HIS A 251 -7.60 36.92 28.96
CA HIS A 251 -8.84 37.67 29.02
C HIS A 251 -8.63 39.18 28.76
N ALA A 252 -7.64 39.80 29.41
CA ALA A 252 -7.28 41.20 29.21
C ALA A 252 -6.90 41.49 27.75
N LEU A 253 -6.09 40.61 27.13
CA LEU A 253 -5.74 40.71 25.71
C LEU A 253 -6.98 40.65 24.81
N SER A 254 -7.96 39.79 25.12
CA SER A 254 -9.21 39.69 24.35
C SER A 254 -10.07 40.96 24.41
N LEU A 255 -10.00 41.72 25.51
CA LEU A 255 -10.70 43.00 25.65
C LEU A 255 -9.99 44.12 24.88
N GLN A 256 -8.66 44.13 24.87
CA GLN A 256 -7.85 45.12 24.14
C GLN A 256 -7.82 44.92 22.62
N ALA A 257 -7.88 43.68 22.15
CA ALA A 257 -7.74 43.39 20.71
C ALA A 257 -8.87 43.98 19.86
N GLY A 258 -10.01 44.35 20.45
CA GLY A 258 -11.21 44.83 19.74
C GLY A 258 -11.77 43.75 18.80
N ALA A 259 -13.10 43.69 18.62
CA ALA A 259 -13.65 42.78 17.62
C ALA A 259 -13.14 43.20 16.22
N PRO A 260 -12.39 42.37 15.46
CA PRO A 260 -12.11 42.71 14.08
C PRO A 260 -13.44 42.78 13.33
N ARG A 261 -13.75 43.93 12.71
CA ARG A 261 -14.84 44.07 11.75
C ARG A 261 -14.57 43.09 10.59
N GLN A 262 -15.18 41.91 10.63
CA GLN A 262 -15.26 41.07 9.44
C GLN A 262 -16.41 41.56 8.55
N PRO A 263 -16.21 41.66 7.22
CA PRO A 263 -17.32 41.83 6.30
C PRO A 263 -18.29 40.64 6.47
N GLY A 264 -19.58 40.96 6.61
CA GLY A 264 -20.63 40.01 6.96
C GLY A 264 -20.73 38.89 5.94
N LEU A 265 -20.59 37.65 6.40
CA LEU A 265 -21.07 36.38 5.82
C LEU A 265 -20.46 35.14 6.52
N ALA A 266 -19.49 35.31 7.44
CA ALA A 266 -18.92 34.20 8.23
C ALA A 266 -19.44 34.18 9.68
N MET A 267 -20.15 33.11 10.06
CA MET A 267 -20.45 32.81 11.46
C MET A 267 -19.17 32.42 12.19
N SER A 268 -18.73 33.23 13.15
CA SER A 268 -17.51 33.00 13.94
C SER A 268 -17.84 32.50 15.35
N ALA A 269 -17.36 31.31 15.69
CA ALA A 269 -17.39 30.71 17.04
C ALA A 269 -16.16 31.09 17.90
N ARG A 270 -15.57 32.29 17.72
CA ARG A 270 -14.33 32.70 18.43
C ARG A 270 -14.48 32.79 19.95
N GLY A 271 -15.67 33.12 20.48
CA GLY A 271 -15.91 33.18 21.93
C GLY A 271 -15.75 31.83 22.64
N GLY A 272 -16.05 30.72 21.94
CA GLY A 272 -15.88 29.37 22.49
C GLY A 272 -14.42 28.95 22.67
N ALA A 273 -13.51 29.48 21.84
CA ALA A 273 -12.09 29.11 21.88
C ALA A 273 -11.38 29.65 23.14
N LEU A 274 -11.63 30.92 23.51
CA LEU A 274 -11.05 31.53 24.72
C LEU A 274 -11.58 30.85 26.00
N LEU A 275 -12.89 30.65 26.10
CA LEU A 275 -13.49 29.98 27.26
C LEU A 275 -12.96 28.55 27.42
N THR A 276 -12.73 27.83 26.32
CA THR A 276 -12.15 26.48 26.37
C THR A 276 -10.72 26.52 26.93
N ARG A 277 -9.89 27.50 26.51
CA ARG A 277 -8.52 27.69 27.02
C ARG A 277 -8.51 28.01 28.52
N ILE A 278 -9.31 28.99 28.95
CA ILE A 278 -9.42 29.38 30.37
C ILE A 278 -9.90 28.20 31.23
N ARG A 279 -10.95 27.48 30.80
CA ARG A 279 -11.43 26.29 31.52
C ARG A 279 -10.35 25.21 31.60
N SER A 280 -9.58 25.00 30.53
CA SER A 280 -8.50 24.02 30.52
C SER A 280 -7.35 24.39 31.45
N LEU A 281 -7.07 25.68 31.65
CA LEU A 281 -6.03 26.15 32.57
C LEU A 281 -6.43 25.99 34.04
N MET A 282 -7.73 26.12 34.33
CA MET A 282 -8.28 25.99 35.68
C MET A 282 -8.61 24.54 36.06
N ALA A 283 -8.62 23.62 35.10
CA ALA A 283 -8.87 22.21 35.34
C ALA A 283 -7.63 21.49 35.92
N PRO A 284 -7.81 20.47 36.78
CA PRO A 284 -6.70 19.65 37.28
C PRO A 284 -5.98 18.95 36.13
N ALA A 285 -4.66 18.74 36.30
CA ALA A 285 -3.82 18.12 35.28
C ALA A 285 -4.36 16.73 34.87
N PRO A 286 -4.56 16.46 33.58
CA PRO A 286 -5.10 15.18 33.12
C PRO A 286 -4.12 14.03 33.38
N ALA A 287 -4.65 12.84 33.70
CA ALA A 287 -3.87 11.66 34.01
C ALA A 287 -2.93 11.24 32.85
N ALA A 288 -1.72 10.75 33.20
CA ALA A 288 -0.74 10.29 32.23
C ALA A 288 -1.23 9.02 31.52
N SER A 289 -1.57 9.17 30.25
CA SER A 289 -2.33 8.19 29.48
C SER A 289 -1.43 7.45 28.46
N GLY A 290 -0.52 6.59 28.94
CA GLY A 290 0.40 5.86 28.08
C GLY A 290 -0.27 4.85 27.14
N TRP A 291 -1.27 4.11 27.60
CA TRP A 291 -1.90 3.04 26.82
C TRP A 291 -3.01 3.52 25.86
N LYS A 292 -3.65 4.67 26.10
CA LYS A 292 -4.74 5.18 25.24
C LYS A 292 -4.25 5.66 23.86
N LEU A 293 -2.94 5.65 23.60
CA LEU A 293 -2.33 5.93 22.29
C LEU A 293 -2.23 4.72 21.38
N ALA A 294 -2.21 3.51 21.95
CA ALA A 294 -2.11 2.28 21.18
C ALA A 294 -3.30 2.14 20.22
N VAL A 295 -4.51 2.47 20.69
CA VAL A 295 -5.73 2.32 19.88
C VAL A 295 -5.80 3.30 18.70
N PRO A 296 -5.60 4.62 18.85
CA PRO A 296 -5.51 5.54 17.70
C PRO A 296 -4.37 5.21 16.74
N ALA A 297 -3.20 4.78 17.26
CA ALA A 297 -2.07 4.37 16.43
C ALA A 297 -2.39 3.10 15.63
N LEU A 298 -3.06 2.12 16.25
CA LEU A 298 -3.53 0.90 15.58
C LEU A 298 -4.64 1.19 14.57
N LEU A 299 -5.53 2.15 14.82
CA LEU A 299 -6.56 2.58 13.86
C LEU A 299 -5.94 3.25 12.63
N LEU A 300 -4.94 4.13 12.82
CA LEU A 300 -4.19 4.73 11.72
C LEU A 300 -3.34 3.70 10.97
N ALA A 301 -2.72 2.76 11.68
CA ALA A 301 -1.98 1.66 11.06
C ALA A 301 -2.90 0.72 10.27
N GLY A 302 -4.06 0.35 10.84
CA GLY A 302 -5.08 -0.46 10.18
C GLY A 302 -5.66 0.23 8.94
N ALA A 303 -5.91 1.54 9.02
CA ALA A 303 -6.24 2.36 7.87
C ALA A 303 -5.17 2.26 6.77
N THR A 304 -3.88 2.45 7.11
CA THR A 304 -2.80 2.33 6.13
C THR A 304 -2.64 0.92 5.55
N LEU A 305 -2.87 -0.14 6.34
CA LEU A 305 -2.79 -1.53 5.90
C LEU A 305 -3.96 -1.91 4.98
N LEU A 306 -5.19 -1.50 5.30
CA LEU A 306 -6.37 -1.66 4.43
C LEU A 306 -6.18 -0.97 3.09
N LEU A 307 -5.48 0.17 3.08
CA LEU A 307 -5.12 0.91 1.86
C LEU A 307 -4.06 0.20 1.02
N GLN A 308 -3.10 -0.52 1.64
CA GLN A 308 -2.07 -1.30 0.93
C GLN A 308 -2.58 -2.67 0.41
N ALA A 309 -3.61 -3.24 1.05
CA ALA A 309 -4.20 -4.51 0.65
C ALA A 309 -4.93 -4.46 -0.71
N GLN A 310 -5.23 -3.26 -1.23
CA GLN A 310 -5.92 -3.07 -2.52
C GLN A 310 -4.99 -3.15 -3.74
N GLY A 311 -3.68 -3.35 -3.55
CA GLY A 311 -2.68 -3.41 -4.62
C GLY A 311 -2.57 -4.73 -5.38
N LYS A 312 -3.43 -5.72 -5.11
CA LYS A 312 -3.52 -6.95 -5.92
C LYS A 312 -4.98 -7.19 -6.31
N PRO A 313 -5.39 -6.94 -7.57
CA PRO A 313 -6.72 -7.32 -7.99
C PRO A 313 -6.88 -8.83 -7.82
N ALA A 314 -7.79 -9.23 -6.94
CA ALA A 314 -8.30 -10.59 -6.96
C ALA A 314 -9.05 -10.77 -8.28
N VAL A 315 -8.78 -11.87 -8.98
CA VAL A 315 -9.55 -12.28 -10.16
C VAL A 315 -11.02 -12.43 -9.73
N THR A 316 -11.87 -11.49 -10.13
CA THR A 316 -13.32 -11.53 -9.84
C THR A 316 -14.09 -11.98 -11.08
N ALA A 317 -15.28 -12.53 -10.87
CA ALA A 317 -16.20 -12.94 -11.94
C ALA A 317 -16.52 -11.78 -12.92
N ALA A 318 -16.53 -10.53 -12.45
CA ALA A 318 -16.76 -9.34 -13.28
C ALA A 318 -15.61 -9.09 -14.28
N THR A 319 -14.36 -9.34 -13.88
CA THR A 319 -13.19 -9.30 -14.78
C THR A 319 -13.18 -10.43 -15.82
N ILE A 320 -13.74 -11.59 -15.48
CA ILE A 320 -13.92 -12.72 -16.42
C ILE A 320 -15.00 -12.38 -17.46
N ALA A 321 -16.10 -11.77 -17.05
CA ALA A 321 -17.19 -11.37 -17.95
C ALA A 321 -16.78 -10.29 -18.96
N GLY A 322 -15.93 -9.33 -18.57
CA GLY A 322 -15.42 -8.30 -19.49
C GLY A 322 -14.36 -8.80 -20.49
N ALA A 323 -13.64 -9.87 -20.17
CA ALA A 323 -12.67 -10.50 -21.07
C ALA A 323 -13.33 -11.47 -22.08
N ALA A 324 -14.48 -12.04 -21.73
CA ALA A 324 -15.29 -12.86 -22.64
C ALA A 324 -15.72 -12.08 -23.90
N THR A 325 -15.84 -10.74 -23.82
CA THR A 325 -16.23 -9.90 -24.97
C THR A 325 -15.11 -9.70 -26.00
N ALA A 326 -13.85 -10.04 -25.67
CA ALA A 326 -12.71 -9.89 -26.59
C ALA A 326 -12.39 -11.16 -27.40
N MET A 327 -13.23 -12.19 -27.33
CA MET A 327 -13.03 -13.48 -27.99
C MET A 327 -14.22 -13.84 -28.89
N LEU A 328 -14.26 -13.23 -30.07
CA LEU A 328 -14.76 -13.91 -31.25
C LEU A 328 -13.52 -14.28 -32.10
N ASP A 329 -13.37 -15.56 -32.42
CA ASP A 329 -12.57 -16.12 -33.54
C ASP A 329 -11.14 -16.67 -33.32
N LEU A 330 -10.64 -16.94 -32.10
CA LEU A 330 -9.41 -17.74 -31.98
C LEU A 330 -9.69 -19.25 -32.18
N PRO A 331 -9.06 -19.93 -33.15
CA PRO A 331 -9.23 -21.38 -33.34
C PRO A 331 -8.43 -22.14 -32.28
N VAL A 332 -8.97 -22.23 -31.07
CA VAL A 332 -8.42 -23.01 -29.95
C VAL A 332 -9.28 -24.23 -29.65
N SER A 333 -8.65 -25.41 -29.60
CA SER A 333 -9.28 -26.69 -29.32
C SER A 333 -9.63 -26.89 -27.85
N ALA A 334 -8.87 -26.30 -26.92
CA ALA A 334 -9.14 -26.35 -25.48
C ALA A 334 -10.60 -25.97 -25.17
N ARG A 335 -11.30 -26.80 -24.41
CA ARG A 335 -12.69 -26.52 -24.01
C ARG A 335 -12.77 -25.48 -22.91
N HIS A 336 -11.82 -25.51 -21.97
CA HIS A 336 -11.74 -24.56 -20.87
C HIS A 336 -10.37 -23.89 -20.86
N MET A 337 -10.36 -22.56 -20.87
CA MET A 337 -9.15 -21.77 -21.01
C MET A 337 -9.22 -20.47 -20.22
N LEU A 338 -8.07 -20.08 -19.68
CA LEU A 338 -7.81 -18.74 -19.19
C LEU A 338 -6.42 -18.28 -19.63
N VAL A 339 -6.34 -17.07 -20.17
CA VAL A 339 -5.09 -16.36 -20.42
C VAL A 339 -5.12 -15.08 -19.61
N PHE A 340 -4.11 -14.86 -18.79
CA PHE A 340 -4.08 -13.84 -17.74
C PHE A 340 -2.75 -13.10 -17.75
N ASP A 341 -2.79 -11.77 -17.69
CA ASP A 341 -1.62 -10.93 -17.53
C ASP A 341 -1.24 -10.82 -16.06
N ASP A 342 -0.09 -11.38 -15.69
CA ASP A 342 0.37 -11.46 -14.30
C ASP A 342 0.70 -10.08 -13.70
N SER A 343 1.01 -9.10 -14.54
CA SER A 343 1.41 -7.76 -14.10
C SER A 343 0.22 -6.87 -13.79
N THR A 344 -0.85 -6.98 -14.58
CA THR A 344 -2.02 -6.10 -14.48
C THR A 344 -3.21 -6.76 -13.80
N GLY A 345 -3.22 -8.09 -13.68
CA GLY A 345 -4.39 -8.84 -13.20
C GLY A 345 -5.51 -8.96 -14.23
N GLN A 346 -5.25 -8.56 -15.48
CA GLN A 346 -6.25 -8.57 -16.54
C GLN A 346 -6.38 -9.96 -17.15
N VAL A 347 -7.62 -10.45 -17.28
CA VAL A 347 -7.91 -11.62 -18.12
C VAL A 347 -7.85 -11.17 -19.58
N LEU A 348 -6.95 -11.77 -20.35
CA LEU A 348 -6.72 -11.45 -21.76
C LEU A 348 -7.61 -12.28 -22.69
N MET A 349 -7.82 -13.54 -22.35
CA MET A 349 -8.68 -14.49 -23.08
C MET A 349 -9.31 -15.46 -22.09
N ALA A 350 -10.55 -15.86 -22.32
CA ALA A 350 -11.25 -16.85 -21.51
C ALA A 350 -12.24 -17.66 -22.35
N LYS A 351 -12.33 -18.95 -22.08
CA LYS A 351 -13.34 -19.85 -22.66
C LYS A 351 -13.76 -20.81 -21.56
N ASP A 352 -15.02 -20.74 -21.14
CA ASP A 352 -15.57 -21.58 -20.07
C ASP A 352 -14.62 -21.80 -18.86
N ALA A 353 -13.96 -20.69 -18.43
CA ALA A 353 -12.82 -20.74 -17.52
C ALA A 353 -13.16 -21.22 -16.09
N ASP A 354 -14.44 -21.27 -15.80
CA ASP A 354 -15.03 -21.52 -14.49
C ASP A 354 -15.69 -22.91 -14.38
N ALA A 355 -15.65 -23.72 -15.44
CA ALA A 355 -16.06 -25.11 -15.39
C ALA A 355 -15.12 -25.94 -14.50
N VAL A 356 -15.72 -26.81 -13.67
CA VAL A 356 -15.00 -27.74 -12.81
C VAL A 356 -14.72 -29.01 -13.60
N VAL A 357 -13.45 -29.23 -13.95
CA VAL A 357 -13.01 -30.35 -14.78
C VAL A 357 -11.76 -31.02 -14.22
N PRO A 358 -11.49 -32.30 -14.56
CA PRO A 358 -10.26 -32.96 -14.18
C PRO A 358 -9.03 -32.21 -14.72
N ILE A 359 -7.97 -32.09 -13.91
CA ILE A 359 -6.74 -31.36 -14.28
C ILE A 359 -5.48 -32.23 -14.41
N ALA A 360 -5.65 -33.54 -14.21
CA ALA A 360 -4.58 -34.53 -14.31
C ALA A 360 -3.29 -34.07 -13.60
N SER A 361 -2.13 -34.26 -14.24
CA SER A 361 -0.80 -33.99 -13.67
C SER A 361 -0.48 -32.53 -13.36
N ILE A 362 -1.36 -31.56 -13.67
CA ILE A 362 -1.23 -30.19 -13.13
C ILE A 362 -1.26 -30.23 -11.60
N THR A 363 -1.94 -31.22 -11.01
CA THR A 363 -1.92 -31.58 -9.57
C THR A 363 -0.52 -31.55 -8.97
N LYS A 364 0.51 -31.99 -9.70
CA LYS A 364 1.88 -32.10 -9.16
C LYS A 364 2.52 -30.75 -8.81
N LEU A 365 2.02 -29.63 -9.35
CA LEU A 365 2.42 -28.31 -8.89
C LEU A 365 2.01 -28.09 -7.42
N MET A 366 0.82 -28.51 -7.03
CA MET A 366 0.36 -28.46 -5.63
C MET A 366 1.19 -29.38 -4.74
N THR A 367 1.47 -30.61 -5.20
CA THR A 367 2.34 -31.56 -4.51
C THR A 367 3.73 -30.99 -4.27
N ALA A 368 4.35 -30.42 -5.29
CA ALA A 368 5.66 -29.77 -5.18
C ALA A 368 5.65 -28.62 -4.17
N MET A 369 4.64 -27.74 -4.22
CA MET A 369 4.53 -26.64 -3.26
C MET A 369 4.37 -27.13 -1.82
N VAL A 370 3.58 -28.20 -1.57
CA VAL A 370 3.41 -28.77 -0.22
C VAL A 370 4.73 -29.35 0.30
N VAL A 371 5.48 -30.05 -0.55
CA VAL A 371 6.78 -30.63 -0.18
C VAL A 371 7.80 -29.54 0.12
N LEU A 372 7.87 -28.49 -0.71
CA LEU A 372 8.81 -27.39 -0.54
C LEU A 372 8.50 -26.55 0.71
N ASP A 373 7.22 -26.33 1.03
CA ASP A 373 6.83 -25.61 2.24
C ASP A 373 7.29 -26.30 3.53
N ALA A 374 7.48 -27.62 3.50
CA ALA A 374 7.95 -28.38 4.65
C ALA A 374 9.46 -28.21 4.94
N GLY A 375 10.22 -27.54 4.05
CA GLY A 375 11.63 -27.24 4.27
C GLY A 375 12.52 -28.46 4.47
N LEU A 376 12.14 -29.60 3.86
CA LEU A 376 12.84 -30.88 4.02
C LEU A 376 14.18 -30.87 3.29
N ASP A 377 15.14 -31.65 3.79
CA ASP A 377 16.46 -31.77 3.16
C ASP A 377 16.34 -32.34 1.72
N PRO A 378 16.74 -31.58 0.69
CA PRO A 378 16.70 -32.04 -0.70
C PRO A 378 17.71 -33.17 -1.00
N ALA A 379 18.76 -33.32 -0.19
CA ALA A 379 19.77 -34.37 -0.34
C ALA A 379 19.34 -35.70 0.30
N GLU A 380 18.31 -35.68 1.16
CA GLU A 380 17.77 -36.88 1.80
C GLU A 380 17.44 -37.95 0.75
N THR A 381 18.01 -39.13 0.94
CA THR A 381 17.81 -40.26 0.02
C THR A 381 16.56 -41.04 0.42
N LEU A 382 15.60 -41.10 -0.51
CA LEU A 382 14.33 -41.77 -0.34
C LEU A 382 14.30 -43.05 -1.18
N ARG A 383 13.76 -44.13 -0.60
CA ARG A 383 13.55 -45.38 -1.32
C ARG A 383 12.16 -45.43 -1.93
N ILE A 384 12.11 -45.79 -3.21
CA ILE A 384 10.85 -46.01 -3.93
C ILE A 384 10.22 -47.31 -3.44
N ALA A 385 9.01 -47.20 -2.90
CA ALA A 385 8.23 -48.32 -2.40
C ALA A 385 7.27 -48.82 -3.47
N ARG A 386 6.90 -50.10 -3.40
CA ARG A 386 5.83 -50.68 -4.22
C ARG A 386 4.50 -49.92 -4.09
N ALA A 387 4.26 -49.32 -2.93
CA ALA A 387 3.08 -48.50 -2.65
C ALA A 387 3.10 -47.12 -3.35
N ASP A 388 4.21 -46.68 -3.96
CA ASP A 388 4.32 -45.39 -4.67
C ASP A 388 3.67 -45.39 -6.06
N GLY A 389 2.80 -46.35 -6.35
CA GLY A 389 2.03 -46.42 -7.58
C GLY A 389 1.27 -47.72 -7.67
N ASP A 390 0.10 -47.70 -8.30
CA ASP A 390 -0.61 -48.93 -8.65
C ASP A 390 0.09 -49.66 -9.81
N SER A 391 -0.44 -50.82 -10.20
CA SER A 391 0.11 -51.63 -11.31
C SER A 391 0.11 -50.89 -12.67
N SER A 392 -0.75 -49.89 -12.86
CA SER A 392 -0.77 -49.05 -14.06
C SER A 392 0.35 -48.01 -14.04
N LEU A 393 0.58 -47.38 -12.90
CA LEU A 393 1.63 -46.39 -12.65
C LEU A 393 3.03 -47.03 -12.67
N GLN A 394 3.16 -48.30 -12.25
CA GLN A 394 4.42 -49.03 -12.23
C GLN A 394 4.93 -49.41 -13.64
N ARG A 395 4.03 -49.70 -14.59
CA ARG A 395 4.41 -50.17 -15.95
C ARG A 395 5.15 -49.14 -16.79
N HIS A 396 4.98 -47.86 -16.51
CA HIS A 396 5.57 -46.75 -17.28
C HIS A 396 6.55 -45.91 -16.48
N SER A 397 6.95 -46.40 -15.31
CA SER A 397 7.79 -45.66 -14.39
C SER A 397 9.27 -45.69 -14.77
N LEU A 398 9.94 -44.56 -14.56
CA LEU A 398 11.41 -44.46 -14.62
C LEU A 398 12.09 -45.04 -13.36
N LEU A 399 11.31 -45.43 -12.36
CA LEU A 399 11.75 -45.80 -11.02
C LEU A 399 11.32 -47.22 -10.68
N ALA A 400 12.29 -48.10 -10.46
CA ALA A 400 12.04 -49.47 -9.98
C ALA A 400 11.86 -49.50 -8.45
N ASP A 401 11.28 -50.58 -7.95
CA ASP A 401 11.10 -50.80 -6.51
C ASP A 401 12.46 -50.89 -5.81
N GLY A 402 12.56 -50.27 -4.64
CA GLY A 402 13.76 -50.27 -3.79
C GLY A 402 14.85 -49.27 -4.20
N VAL A 403 14.76 -48.69 -5.40
CA VAL A 403 15.70 -47.69 -5.92
C VAL A 403 15.77 -46.49 -4.98
N ALA A 404 17.01 -46.05 -4.70
CA ALA A 404 17.29 -44.92 -3.83
C ALA A 404 17.51 -43.64 -4.67
N VAL A 405 16.78 -42.57 -4.34
CA VAL A 405 16.79 -41.30 -5.08
C VAL A 405 16.71 -40.14 -4.10
N SER A 406 17.47 -39.08 -4.31
CA SER A 406 17.37 -37.90 -3.45
C SER A 406 16.03 -37.19 -3.61
N ARG A 407 15.52 -36.57 -2.54
CA ARG A 407 14.26 -35.81 -2.53
C ARG A 407 14.23 -34.73 -3.62
N GLY A 408 15.32 -34.00 -3.80
CA GLY A 408 15.47 -33.00 -4.87
C GLY A 408 15.41 -33.62 -6.28
N THR A 409 15.90 -34.84 -6.46
CA THR A 409 15.78 -35.57 -7.73
C THR A 409 14.36 -36.09 -7.95
N LEU A 410 13.66 -36.54 -6.91
CA LEU A 410 12.24 -36.89 -7.00
C LEU A 410 11.36 -35.70 -7.36
N LEU A 411 11.67 -34.50 -6.84
CA LEU A 411 10.98 -33.28 -7.25
C LEU A 411 11.18 -32.97 -8.75
N GLN A 412 12.41 -33.17 -9.26
CA GLN A 412 12.71 -33.03 -10.68
C GLN A 412 11.96 -34.06 -11.54
N LEU A 413 11.96 -35.33 -11.14
CA LEU A 413 11.21 -36.40 -11.80
C LEU A 413 9.70 -36.11 -11.81
N ALA A 414 9.14 -35.62 -10.70
CA ALA A 414 7.72 -35.29 -10.60
C ALA A 414 7.30 -34.13 -11.51
N LEU A 415 8.16 -33.12 -11.67
CA LEU A 415 7.81 -31.89 -12.39
C LEU A 415 8.19 -31.91 -13.87
N LEU A 416 9.31 -32.54 -14.23
CA LEU A 416 9.90 -32.45 -15.56
C LEU A 416 9.35 -33.53 -16.52
N PRO A 417 9.61 -34.84 -16.33
CA PRO A 417 8.95 -35.90 -17.09
C PRO A 417 7.56 -36.25 -16.55
N SER A 418 7.06 -35.50 -15.55
CA SER A 418 5.74 -35.70 -14.93
C SER A 418 5.57 -37.04 -14.20
N GLU A 419 6.64 -37.57 -13.60
CA GLU A 419 6.63 -38.94 -13.10
C GLU A 419 5.76 -39.12 -11.84
N ASN A 420 4.81 -40.06 -11.94
CA ASN A 420 3.80 -40.35 -10.92
C ASN A 420 4.43 -40.96 -9.67
N ARG A 421 5.31 -41.96 -9.82
CA ARG A 421 5.91 -42.62 -8.64
C ARG A 421 6.77 -41.68 -7.81
N ALA A 422 7.42 -40.72 -8.46
CA ALA A 422 8.20 -39.70 -7.77
C ALA A 422 7.30 -38.81 -6.90
N ALA A 423 6.18 -38.31 -7.44
CA ALA A 423 5.22 -37.51 -6.69
C ALA A 423 4.52 -38.30 -5.56
N ALA A 424 4.19 -39.58 -5.79
CA ALA A 424 3.64 -40.45 -4.75
C ALA A 424 4.65 -40.71 -3.62
N ALA A 425 5.91 -40.99 -3.95
CA ALA A 425 6.98 -41.17 -2.97
C ALA A 425 7.20 -39.90 -2.12
N LEU A 426 7.16 -38.71 -2.74
CA LEU A 426 7.26 -37.44 -2.01
C LEU A 426 6.12 -37.26 -1.00
N ALA A 427 4.88 -37.64 -1.37
CA ALA A 427 3.73 -37.59 -0.47
C ALA A 427 3.83 -38.62 0.66
N ARG A 428 4.22 -39.87 0.34
CA ARG A 428 4.37 -40.95 1.32
C ARG A 428 5.46 -40.66 2.36
N THR A 429 6.56 -40.05 1.92
CA THR A 429 7.73 -39.72 2.76
C THR A 429 7.66 -38.33 3.38
N TYR A 430 6.52 -37.65 3.25
CA TYR A 430 6.25 -36.42 3.99
C TYR A 430 6.23 -36.71 5.50
N PRO A 431 6.68 -35.79 6.38
CA PRO A 431 6.58 -35.99 7.83
C PRO A 431 5.14 -36.27 8.28
N GLY A 432 4.91 -37.41 8.93
CA GLY A 432 3.56 -37.89 9.26
C GLY A 432 2.85 -38.67 8.14
N GLY A 433 3.55 -38.97 7.05
CA GLY A 433 3.11 -39.81 5.94
C GLY A 433 1.99 -39.20 5.09
N ASN A 434 1.31 -40.06 4.32
CA ASN A 434 0.23 -39.65 3.40
C ASN A 434 -0.91 -38.88 4.09
N ALA A 435 -1.25 -39.22 5.33
CA ALA A 435 -2.31 -38.54 6.07
C ALA A 435 -1.93 -37.06 6.36
N ALA A 436 -0.71 -36.82 6.83
CA ALA A 436 -0.22 -35.47 7.06
C ALA A 436 -0.03 -34.68 5.75
N PHE A 437 0.46 -35.34 4.70
CA PHE A 437 0.54 -34.73 3.37
C PHE A 437 -0.83 -34.29 2.86
N ALA A 438 -1.86 -35.13 2.99
CA ALA A 438 -3.22 -34.79 2.58
C ALA A 438 -3.77 -33.59 3.36
N GLN A 439 -3.51 -33.51 4.67
CA GLN A 439 -3.88 -32.35 5.48
C GLN A 439 -3.17 -31.07 5.02
N ALA A 440 -1.87 -31.15 4.73
CA ALA A 440 -1.07 -30.03 4.23
C ALA A 440 -1.54 -29.58 2.83
N LEU A 441 -1.90 -30.53 1.95
CA LEU A 441 -2.49 -30.25 0.65
C LEU A 441 -3.82 -29.49 0.78
N GLN A 442 -4.70 -29.96 1.66
CA GLN A 442 -5.98 -29.29 1.94
C GLN A 442 -5.78 -27.90 2.57
N ALA A 443 -4.79 -27.76 3.46
CA ALA A 443 -4.42 -26.45 4.01
C ALA A 443 -3.95 -25.50 2.91
N LYS A 444 -3.16 -25.98 1.93
CA LYS A 444 -2.70 -25.18 0.80
C LYS A 444 -3.85 -24.78 -0.14
N ILE A 445 -4.79 -25.68 -0.44
CA ILE A 445 -6.01 -25.37 -1.21
C ILE A 445 -6.77 -24.20 -0.57
N ARG A 446 -6.99 -24.26 0.75
CA ARG A 446 -7.64 -23.18 1.51
C ARG A 446 -6.83 -21.89 1.51
N ALA A 447 -5.51 -21.97 1.73
CA ALA A 447 -4.63 -20.80 1.77
C ALA A 447 -4.57 -20.05 0.43
N LEU A 448 -4.75 -20.75 -0.68
CA LEU A 448 -4.82 -20.17 -2.03
C LEU A 448 -6.23 -19.70 -2.42
N GLY A 449 -7.23 -19.89 -1.55
CA GLY A 449 -8.62 -19.51 -1.80
C GLY A 449 -9.22 -20.24 -3.01
N LEU A 450 -8.91 -21.53 -3.15
CA LEU A 450 -9.44 -22.39 -4.22
C LEU A 450 -10.69 -23.09 -3.69
N THR A 451 -11.87 -22.55 -4.01
CA THR A 451 -13.16 -23.03 -3.51
C THR A 451 -13.80 -24.06 -4.42
N ARG A 452 -13.30 -24.21 -5.65
CA ARG A 452 -13.79 -25.15 -6.67
C ARG A 452 -12.71 -26.14 -7.12
N THR A 453 -11.70 -26.35 -6.28
CA THR A 453 -10.61 -27.29 -6.51
C THR A 453 -10.67 -28.41 -5.49
N THR A 454 -10.71 -29.65 -5.98
CA THR A 454 -10.67 -30.86 -5.17
C THR A 454 -9.47 -31.68 -5.62
N LEU A 455 -8.56 -32.03 -4.70
CA LEU A 455 -7.43 -32.92 -4.97
C LEU A 455 -7.46 -34.09 -3.98
N THR A 456 -7.64 -35.29 -4.52
CA THR A 456 -7.79 -36.55 -3.79
C THR A 456 -6.50 -37.38 -3.75
N ASP A 457 -5.60 -37.16 -4.71
CA ASP A 457 -4.31 -37.83 -4.79
C ASP A 457 -3.17 -36.86 -5.19
N PRO A 458 -1.88 -37.17 -4.90
CA PRO A 458 -0.76 -36.27 -5.14
C PRO A 458 -0.24 -36.26 -6.59
N VAL A 459 -0.70 -37.16 -7.46
CA VAL A 459 -0.15 -37.35 -8.80
C VAL A 459 -1.10 -36.86 -9.90
N GLY A 460 -2.39 -36.72 -9.62
CA GLY A 460 -3.42 -36.38 -10.58
C GLY A 460 -3.84 -37.57 -11.44
N SER A 461 -3.87 -38.78 -10.86
CA SER A 461 -4.39 -39.99 -11.51
C SER A 461 -5.88 -40.17 -11.30
N SER A 462 -6.43 -39.63 -10.21
CA SER A 462 -7.86 -39.64 -9.94
C SER A 462 -8.58 -38.63 -10.83
N PRO A 463 -9.67 -39.00 -11.51
CA PRO A 463 -10.53 -38.04 -12.20
C PRO A 463 -11.24 -37.10 -11.22
N ALA A 464 -11.27 -37.42 -9.92
CA ALA A 464 -11.78 -36.54 -8.87
C ALA A 464 -10.81 -35.39 -8.54
N ASN A 465 -9.58 -35.39 -9.10
CA ASN A 465 -8.68 -34.24 -9.04
C ASN A 465 -9.15 -33.17 -10.04
N THR A 466 -10.09 -32.34 -9.60
CA THR A 466 -10.76 -31.32 -10.41
C THR A 466 -10.41 -29.91 -9.97
N SER A 467 -10.47 -28.98 -10.92
CA SER A 467 -10.32 -27.54 -10.69
C SER A 467 -10.97 -26.78 -11.85
N THR A 468 -10.82 -25.46 -11.87
CA THR A 468 -11.23 -24.60 -13.00
C THR A 468 -10.01 -23.93 -13.62
N ALA A 469 -10.10 -23.46 -14.86
CA ALA A 469 -8.98 -22.73 -15.48
C ALA A 469 -8.61 -21.47 -14.67
N SER A 470 -9.61 -20.79 -14.10
CA SER A 470 -9.45 -19.67 -13.17
C SER A 470 -8.66 -20.03 -11.91
N GLU A 471 -8.91 -21.19 -11.31
CA GLU A 471 -8.22 -21.64 -10.10
C GLU A 471 -6.85 -22.25 -10.39
N VAL A 472 -6.69 -22.94 -11.52
CA VAL A 472 -5.37 -23.38 -12.00
C VAL A 472 -4.45 -22.19 -12.26
N ALA A 473 -4.95 -21.07 -12.77
CA ALA A 473 -4.14 -19.85 -12.90
C ALA A 473 -3.61 -19.35 -11.54
N LYS A 474 -4.40 -19.45 -10.47
CA LYS A 474 -3.93 -19.16 -9.10
C LYS A 474 -2.88 -20.15 -8.62
N ILE A 475 -3.05 -21.44 -8.94
CA ILE A 475 -2.04 -22.49 -8.65
C ILE A 475 -0.72 -22.16 -9.34
N VAL A 476 -0.74 -21.80 -10.62
CA VAL A 476 0.46 -21.40 -11.38
C VAL A 476 1.10 -20.15 -10.80
N ALA A 477 0.32 -19.12 -10.50
CA ALA A 477 0.82 -17.88 -9.91
C ALA A 477 1.45 -18.10 -8.52
N ALA A 478 0.91 -19.03 -7.73
CA ALA A 478 1.50 -19.44 -6.46
C ALA A 478 2.80 -20.25 -6.68
N ALA A 479 2.77 -21.23 -7.57
CA ALA A 479 3.91 -22.10 -7.89
C ALA A 479 5.10 -21.30 -8.45
N ALA A 480 4.86 -20.21 -9.17
CA ALA A 480 5.90 -19.33 -9.69
C ALA A 480 6.70 -18.58 -8.60
N ARG A 481 6.23 -18.59 -7.34
CA ARG A 481 6.97 -18.02 -6.20
C ARG A 481 8.02 -18.97 -5.63
N TYR A 482 8.04 -20.22 -6.09
CA TYR A 482 8.99 -21.24 -5.67
C TYR A 482 10.12 -21.33 -6.70
N PRO A 483 11.35 -20.89 -6.37
CA PRO A 483 12.46 -20.86 -7.31
C PRO A 483 12.75 -22.25 -7.91
N ASP A 484 12.61 -23.32 -7.13
CA ASP A 484 12.82 -24.68 -7.62
C ASP A 484 11.76 -25.12 -8.63
N ILE A 485 10.48 -24.79 -8.43
CA ILE A 485 9.44 -25.16 -9.39
C ILE A 485 9.68 -24.40 -10.70
N ALA A 486 9.90 -23.09 -10.63
CA ALA A 486 10.16 -22.26 -11.81
C ALA A 486 11.40 -22.76 -12.56
N ARG A 487 12.52 -22.98 -11.86
CA ARG A 487 13.76 -23.49 -12.44
C ARG A 487 13.55 -24.86 -13.09
N ILE A 488 12.99 -25.84 -12.38
CA ILE A 488 12.83 -27.20 -12.91
C ILE A 488 11.93 -27.18 -14.15
N THR A 489 10.79 -26.50 -14.10
CA THR A 489 9.77 -26.59 -15.15
C THR A 489 10.04 -25.73 -16.39
N SER A 490 10.98 -24.79 -16.32
CA SER A 490 11.40 -23.93 -17.44
C SER A 490 12.59 -24.48 -18.24
N HIS A 491 13.19 -25.60 -17.81
CA HIS A 491 14.28 -26.23 -18.56
C HIS A 491 13.75 -27.32 -19.50
N PRO A 492 14.30 -27.47 -20.72
CA PRO A 492 13.86 -28.48 -21.67
C PRO A 492 14.24 -29.91 -21.25
N GLN A 493 15.35 -30.05 -20.52
CA GLN A 493 15.86 -31.32 -20.03
C GLN A 493 16.73 -31.10 -18.79
N ALA A 494 16.93 -32.17 -18.02
CA ALA A 494 17.86 -32.21 -16.88
C ALA A 494 18.52 -33.58 -16.80
N SER A 495 19.77 -33.63 -16.36
CA SER A 495 20.45 -34.90 -16.04
C SER A 495 20.44 -35.11 -14.53
N VAL A 496 19.97 -36.27 -14.09
CA VAL A 496 19.88 -36.61 -12.66
C VAL A 496 20.42 -38.00 -12.38
N ALA A 497 20.92 -38.24 -11.17
CA ALA A 497 21.33 -39.56 -10.72
C ALA A 497 20.13 -40.32 -10.14
N VAL A 498 19.82 -41.49 -10.70
CA VAL A 498 18.83 -42.44 -10.19
C VAL A 498 19.55 -43.75 -9.93
N ASP A 499 19.60 -44.18 -8.67
CA ASP A 499 20.36 -45.38 -8.27
C ASP A 499 21.84 -45.34 -8.68
N GLY A 500 22.47 -44.17 -8.53
CA GLY A 500 23.87 -43.94 -8.94
C GLY A 500 24.10 -43.89 -10.46
N LYS A 501 23.05 -44.05 -11.29
CA LYS A 501 23.15 -43.97 -12.75
C LYS A 501 22.57 -42.65 -13.26
N TRP A 502 23.32 -41.95 -14.09
CA TRP A 502 22.84 -40.72 -14.73
C TRP A 502 21.74 -41.02 -15.75
N ARG A 503 20.65 -40.27 -15.68
CA ARG A 503 19.51 -40.33 -16.60
C ARG A 503 19.15 -38.93 -17.07
N THR A 504 18.91 -38.80 -18.37
CA THR A 504 18.40 -37.57 -18.97
C THR A 504 16.88 -37.57 -18.91
N LEU A 505 16.33 -36.56 -18.26
CA LEU A 505 14.91 -36.29 -18.15
C LEU A 505 14.52 -35.21 -19.15
N HIS A 506 13.36 -35.35 -19.78
CA HIS A 506 12.86 -34.39 -20.75
C HIS A 506 11.56 -33.76 -20.24
N ASN A 507 11.38 -32.48 -20.55
CA ASN A 507 10.17 -31.76 -20.22
C ASN A 507 9.00 -32.28 -21.07
N THR A 508 7.86 -32.55 -20.44
CA THR A 508 6.65 -32.99 -21.15
C THR A 508 5.98 -31.89 -21.98
N ASN A 509 6.40 -30.63 -21.82
CA ASN A 509 6.01 -29.53 -22.70
C ASN A 509 7.07 -29.32 -23.81
N PRO A 510 6.78 -29.66 -25.07
CA PRO A 510 7.74 -29.52 -26.17
C PRO A 510 8.04 -28.06 -26.55
N LEU A 511 7.27 -27.10 -26.02
CA LEU A 511 7.47 -25.67 -26.27
C LEU A 511 8.63 -25.09 -25.45
N VAL A 512 9.00 -25.75 -24.35
CA VAL A 512 10.09 -25.29 -23.47
C VAL A 512 11.43 -25.44 -24.20
N GLY A 513 12.20 -24.35 -24.26
CA GLY A 513 13.44 -24.29 -25.04
C GLY A 513 13.23 -24.15 -26.55
N GLY A 514 11.98 -24.10 -27.03
CA GLY A 514 11.66 -23.88 -28.44
C GLY A 514 11.98 -22.46 -28.89
N LYS A 515 12.35 -22.28 -30.16
CA LYS A 515 12.61 -20.94 -30.73
C LYS A 515 11.34 -20.08 -30.65
N GLY A 516 11.48 -18.86 -30.13
CA GLY A 516 10.37 -17.92 -29.95
C GLY A 516 9.50 -18.22 -28.73
N TRP A 517 9.96 -19.05 -27.79
CA TRP A 517 9.30 -19.31 -26.52
C TRP A 517 10.20 -18.87 -25.37
N ASP A 518 9.65 -18.02 -24.48
CA ASP A 518 10.27 -17.65 -23.22
C ASP A 518 9.35 -18.14 -22.08
N ILE A 519 9.51 -19.41 -21.69
CA ILE A 519 8.64 -20.09 -20.72
C ILE A 519 9.32 -20.09 -19.36
N LEU A 520 8.65 -19.48 -18.38
CA LEU A 520 9.14 -19.27 -17.02
C LEU A 520 8.67 -20.36 -16.03
N LEU A 521 7.56 -21.02 -16.35
CA LEU A 521 7.03 -22.18 -15.61
C LEU A 521 6.12 -22.96 -16.54
N SER A 522 6.15 -24.29 -16.47
CA SER A 522 5.20 -25.10 -17.23
C SER A 522 4.83 -26.43 -16.56
N LYS A 523 3.59 -26.86 -16.75
CA LYS A 523 3.17 -28.23 -16.44
C LYS A 523 2.12 -28.68 -17.45
N THR A 524 2.31 -29.87 -18.00
CA THR A 524 1.27 -30.55 -18.78
C THR A 524 0.56 -31.62 -17.96
N GLY A 525 -0.63 -31.99 -18.40
CA GLY A 525 -1.36 -33.15 -17.89
C GLY A 525 -2.13 -33.82 -19.02
N SER A 526 -2.28 -35.14 -18.94
CA SER A 526 -3.10 -35.90 -19.88
C SER A 526 -3.73 -37.09 -19.16
N SER A 527 -5.02 -37.30 -19.39
CA SER A 527 -5.74 -38.52 -19.01
C SER A 527 -6.95 -38.67 -19.94
N HIS A 528 -7.63 -39.81 -19.88
CA HIS A 528 -8.84 -40.02 -20.68
C HIS A 528 -9.94 -39.02 -20.27
N GLU A 529 -10.06 -38.72 -18.98
CA GLU A 529 -11.11 -37.85 -18.43
C GLU A 529 -10.76 -36.35 -18.49
N ALA A 530 -9.47 -35.99 -18.42
CA ALA A 530 -9.03 -34.58 -18.44
C ALA A 530 -8.70 -34.04 -19.84
N GLY A 531 -8.68 -34.90 -20.85
CA GLY A 531 -8.10 -34.58 -22.16
C GLY A 531 -6.64 -34.17 -22.05
N SER A 532 -6.19 -33.24 -22.91
CA SER A 532 -4.83 -32.69 -22.85
C SER A 532 -4.80 -31.31 -22.20
N CYS A 533 -4.22 -31.22 -21.01
CA CYS A 533 -4.06 -29.99 -20.24
C CYS A 533 -2.65 -29.39 -20.35
N LEU A 534 -2.56 -28.07 -20.27
CA LEU A 534 -1.33 -27.29 -20.16
C LEU A 534 -1.58 -26.08 -19.25
N SER A 535 -0.69 -25.88 -18.28
CA SER A 535 -0.61 -24.65 -17.52
C SER A 535 0.81 -24.12 -17.63
N MET A 536 1.00 -22.88 -18.09
CA MET A 536 2.33 -22.30 -18.22
C MET A 536 2.33 -20.81 -17.97
N ARG A 537 3.48 -20.31 -17.55
CA ARG A 537 3.79 -18.88 -17.46
C ARG A 537 4.88 -18.57 -18.47
N MET A 538 4.67 -17.56 -19.30
CA MET A 538 5.60 -17.18 -20.36
C MET A 538 5.73 -15.67 -20.49
N ARG A 539 6.81 -15.23 -21.14
CA ARG A 539 6.92 -13.86 -21.63
C ARG A 539 6.51 -13.83 -23.11
N SER A 540 5.50 -13.03 -23.44
CA SER A 540 5.09 -12.80 -24.84
C SER A 540 4.62 -11.37 -25.02
N GLY A 541 4.99 -10.73 -26.15
CA GLY A 541 4.62 -9.33 -26.44
C GLY A 541 5.05 -8.33 -25.35
N GLY A 542 6.17 -8.60 -24.66
CA GLY A 542 6.65 -7.78 -23.53
C GLY A 542 5.90 -7.96 -22.20
N LYS A 543 4.91 -8.87 -22.14
CA LYS A 543 4.09 -9.14 -20.94
C LYS A 543 4.45 -10.47 -20.28
N HIS A 544 4.22 -10.58 -18.97
CA HIS A 544 4.22 -11.86 -18.26
C HIS A 544 2.80 -12.43 -18.28
N VAL A 545 2.62 -13.58 -18.90
CA VAL A 545 1.30 -14.15 -19.16
C VAL A 545 1.22 -15.57 -18.63
N THR A 546 0.18 -15.84 -17.84
CA THR A 546 -0.23 -17.19 -17.46
C THR A 546 -1.26 -17.70 -18.47
N VAL A 547 -0.99 -18.86 -19.06
CA VAL A 547 -1.87 -19.58 -19.99
C VAL A 547 -2.29 -20.88 -19.34
N VAL A 548 -3.60 -21.10 -19.27
CA VAL A 548 -4.21 -22.34 -18.80
C VAL A 548 -5.13 -22.86 -19.90
N LEU A 549 -4.85 -24.08 -20.37
CA LEU A 549 -5.63 -24.84 -21.34
C LEU A 549 -6.01 -26.17 -20.70
N LEU A 550 -7.31 -26.43 -20.56
CA LEU A 550 -7.84 -27.68 -20.04
C LEU A 550 -8.71 -28.33 -21.11
N ASP A 551 -8.63 -29.67 -21.18
CA ASP A 551 -9.34 -30.50 -22.14
C ASP A 551 -9.19 -30.02 -23.60
N ALA A 552 -7.94 -29.92 -24.07
CA ALA A 552 -7.66 -29.81 -25.50
C ALA A 552 -7.72 -31.18 -26.16
N ASP A 553 -8.09 -31.19 -27.45
CA ASP A 553 -8.26 -32.40 -28.28
C ASP A 553 -6.91 -33.06 -28.67
N GLY A 554 -6.04 -33.32 -27.70
CA GLY A 554 -4.73 -33.95 -27.87
C GLY A 554 -3.54 -33.01 -27.71
N ALA A 555 -2.37 -33.59 -27.42
CA ALA A 555 -1.15 -32.85 -27.08
C ALA A 555 -0.64 -31.94 -28.21
N GLN A 556 -0.82 -32.34 -29.47
CA GLN A 556 -0.43 -31.53 -30.64
C GLN A 556 -1.31 -30.29 -30.76
N ARG A 557 -2.63 -30.46 -30.72
CA ARG A 557 -3.60 -29.34 -30.78
C ARG A 557 -3.47 -28.40 -29.60
N ARG A 558 -3.25 -28.91 -28.39
CA ARG A 558 -2.89 -28.10 -27.21
C ARG A 558 -1.66 -27.21 -27.44
N SER A 559 -0.64 -27.73 -28.13
CA SER A 559 0.58 -26.97 -28.44
C SER A 559 0.33 -25.93 -29.53
N LEU A 560 -0.51 -26.24 -30.52
CA LEU A 560 -1.00 -25.29 -31.52
C LEU A 560 -1.83 -24.18 -30.89
N ASP A 561 -2.75 -24.50 -29.97
CA ASP A 561 -3.56 -23.53 -29.22
C ASP A 561 -2.66 -22.53 -28.48
N ALA A 562 -1.64 -23.03 -27.78
CA ALA A 562 -0.64 -22.20 -27.13
C ALA A 562 0.10 -21.29 -28.12
N GLY A 563 0.43 -21.81 -29.31
CA GLY A 563 1.05 -21.05 -30.40
C GLY A 563 0.15 -19.92 -30.89
N HIS A 564 -1.11 -20.21 -31.22
CA HIS A 564 -2.10 -19.21 -31.62
C HIS A 564 -2.25 -18.10 -30.56
N ILE A 565 -2.30 -18.47 -29.28
CA ILE A 565 -2.35 -17.51 -28.17
C ILE A 565 -1.09 -16.63 -28.15
N ARG A 566 0.10 -17.24 -28.22
CA ARG A 566 1.37 -16.50 -28.22
C ARG A 566 1.44 -15.51 -29.38
N ASP A 567 1.10 -15.96 -30.58
CA ASP A 567 1.20 -15.16 -31.80
C ASP A 567 0.18 -14.01 -31.77
N THR A 568 -1.04 -14.27 -31.29
CA THR A 568 -2.06 -13.22 -31.08
C THR A 568 -1.60 -12.16 -30.07
N LEU A 569 -0.91 -12.56 -29.01
CA LEU A 569 -0.36 -11.64 -28.01
C LEU A 569 0.79 -10.80 -28.59
N ALA A 570 1.58 -11.35 -29.51
CA ALA A 570 2.66 -10.66 -30.20
C ALA A 570 2.15 -9.72 -31.33
N ASP A 571 1.12 -10.11 -32.07
CA ASP A 571 0.57 -9.29 -33.17
C ASP A 571 -0.21 -8.07 -32.67
N ARG A 572 -0.87 -8.18 -31.50
CA ARG A 572 -1.48 -7.03 -30.82
C ARG A 572 -0.45 -5.94 -30.46
N THR A 573 0.84 -6.29 -30.35
CA THR A 573 1.91 -5.30 -30.22
C THR A 573 2.43 -4.77 -31.55
N GLY A 574 2.35 -5.55 -32.65
CA GLY A 574 2.83 -5.15 -33.98
C GLY A 574 1.92 -4.19 -34.76
N ARG A 575 0.60 -4.19 -34.52
CA ARG A 575 -0.34 -3.22 -35.13
C ARG A 575 -0.34 -1.83 -34.46
N MET A 576 0.59 -1.56 -33.55
CA MET A 576 0.75 -0.28 -32.85
C MET A 576 2.03 0.49 -33.26
N HIS A 577 2.58 0.22 -34.44
CA HIS A 577 3.69 0.97 -35.02
C HIS A 577 3.24 1.85 -36.19
#